data_AF-A0A7Y1ZDD4-F1
#
_entry.id   AF-A0A7Y1ZDD4-F1
#
_cell.length_a   1.000
_cell.length_b   1.000
_cell.length_c   1.000
_cell.angle_alpha   90.00
_cell.angle_beta   90.00
_cell.angle_gamma   90.00
#
_symmetry.space_group_name_H-M   'P 1'
#
loop_
_entity.id
_entity.type
_entity.pdbx_description
1 polymer ?
#
loop_
_entity_poly.entity_id
_entity_poly.type
_entity_poly.pdbx_seq_one_letter_code
_entity_poly.pdbx_strand_id
1 'polypeptide(L)' 'MMNSEEKKILYNEASKHIGINIAEWFGAMLRYGCSFGKRDFKTLYNAEEFVKNAWIGTVFQILMFVLFFALLFIIF' A
#
# COMPACT_ATOMS: atom_id res chain seq x y z
N MET A 1 -7.39 19.73 2.42
CA MET A 1 -7.34 18.64 1.42
C MET A 1 -6.13 18.91 0.56
N MET A 2 -5.21 17.96 0.41
CA MET A 2 -3.91 18.19 -0.25
C MET A 2 -4.10 18.34 -1.76
N ASN A 3 -3.44 19.34 -2.37
CA ASN A 3 -3.57 19.63 -3.80
C ASN A 3 -2.76 18.64 -4.66
N SER A 4 -2.93 18.70 -5.99
CA SER A 4 -2.31 17.74 -6.91
C SER A 4 -0.78 17.86 -6.99
N GLU A 5 -0.20 19.05 -6.80
CA GLU A 5 1.24 19.25 -6.78
C GLU A 5 1.86 18.73 -5.49
N GLU A 6 1.25 19.06 -4.34
CA GLU A 6 1.66 18.55 -3.03
C GLU A 6 1.66 17.01 -3.00
N LYS A 7 0.65 16.38 -3.61
CA LYS A 7 0.60 14.91 -3.78
C LYS A 7 1.77 14.37 -4.59
N LYS A 8 2.17 15.05 -5.67
CA LYS A 8 3.32 14.63 -6.48
C LYS A 8 4.64 14.80 -5.75
N ILE A 9 4.81 15.89 -5.00
CA ILE A 9 6.00 16.13 -4.18
C ILE A 9 6.11 15.04 -3.12
N LEU A 10 5.01 14.79 -2.38
CA LEU A 10 4.95 13.75 -1.37
C LEU A 10 5.24 12.37 -1.97
N TYR A 11 4.63 12.04 -3.12
CA TYR A 11 4.88 10.78 -3.81
C TYR A 11 6.35 10.60 -4.19
N ASN A 12 6.98 11.62 -4.78
CA ASN A 12 8.38 11.56 -5.17
C ASN A 12 9.33 11.44 -3.97
N GLU A 13 9.02 12.10 -2.86
CA GLU A 13 9.79 12.02 -1.63
C GLU A 13 9.61 10.66 -0.96
N ALA A 14 8.37 10.22 -0.76
CA ALA A 14 8.04 8.95 -0.14
C ALA A 14 8.49 7.74 -0.97
N SER A 15 8.51 7.84 -2.30
CA SER A 15 9.03 6.79 -3.19
C SER A 15 10.53 6.53 -2.96
N LYS A 16 11.28 7.46 -2.37
CA LYS A 16 12.69 7.24 -1.97
C LYS A 16 12.80 6.39 -0.70
N HIS A 17 11.76 6.32 0.11
CA HIS A 17 11.73 5.52 1.33
C HIS A 17 11.23 4.11 1.02
N ILE A 18 12.12 3.12 1.13
CA ILE A 18 11.85 1.71 0.79
C ILE A 18 10.60 1.18 1.50
N GLY A 19 10.45 1.43 2.81
CA GLY A 19 9.31 0.93 3.58
C GLY A 19 7.96 1.48 3.10
N ILE A 20 7.90 2.76 2.75
CA ILE A 20 6.67 3.41 2.29
C ILE A 20 6.34 2.97 0.86
N ASN A 21 7.34 2.84 0.00
CA ASN A 21 7.19 2.32 -1.36
C ASN A 21 6.64 0.88 -1.37
N ILE A 22 7.18 0.01 -0.51
CA ILE A 22 6.68 -1.37 -0.37
C ILE A 22 5.23 -1.37 0.14
N ALA A 23 4.91 -0.58 1.17
CA ALA A 23 3.54 -0.47 1.66
C ALA A 23 2.57 0.00 0.56
N GLU A 24 2.94 1.04 -0.19
CA GLU A 24 2.14 1.51 -1.32
C GLU A 24 1.88 0.40 -2.34
N TRP A 25 2.93 -0.32 -2.75
CA TRP A 25 2.83 -1.37 -3.74
C TRP A 25 1.88 -2.49 -3.30
N PHE A 26 1.98 -2.95 -2.04
CA PHE A 26 1.05 -3.93 -1.48
C PHE A 26 -0.40 -3.40 -1.44
N GLY A 27 -0.60 -2.15 -1.04
CA GLY A 27 -1.92 -1.55 -1.02
C GLY A 27 -2.56 -1.45 -2.41
N ALA A 28 -1.78 -1.07 -3.42
CA ALA A 28 -2.22 -1.05 -4.80
C ALA A 28 -2.55 -2.46 -5.32
N MET A 29 -1.74 -3.46 -4.98
CA MET A 29 -1.95 -4.87 -5.35
C MET A 29 -3.24 -5.42 -4.75
N LEU A 30 -3.48 -5.17 -3.46
CA LEU A 30 -4.72 -5.58 -2.78
C LEU A 30 -5.94 -4.94 -3.42
N ARG A 31 -5.90 -3.63 -3.68
CA ARG A 31 -7.02 -2.93 -4.34
C ARG A 31 -7.26 -3.43 -5.75
N TYR A 32 -6.21 -3.76 -6.49
CA TYR A 32 -6.33 -4.33 -7.82
C TYR A 32 -6.99 -5.71 -7.77
N GLY A 33 -6.55 -6.58 -6.84
CA GLY A 33 -7.17 -7.88 -6.59
C GLY A 33 -8.65 -7.75 -6.20
N CYS A 34 -8.99 -6.87 -5.26
CA CYS A 34 -10.38 -6.59 -4.87
C CYS A 34 -11.23 -6.00 -5.99
N SER A 35 -10.61 -5.37 -6.99
CA SER A 35 -11.31 -4.85 -8.17
C SER A 35 -11.62 -5.93 -9.20
N PHE A 36 -11.16 -7.18 -9.02
CA PHE A 36 -11.36 -8.29 -9.96
C PHE A 36 -11.04 -7.94 -11.42
N GLY A 37 -9.97 -7.17 -11.64
CA GLY A 37 -9.57 -6.72 -12.98
C GLY A 37 -10.44 -5.62 -13.61
N LYS A 38 -11.43 -5.06 -12.89
CA LYS A 38 -12.28 -3.95 -13.38
C LYS A 38 -11.55 -2.60 -13.46
N ARG A 39 -10.38 -2.47 -12.84
CA ARG A 39 -9.55 -1.26 -12.83
C ARG A 39 -8.13 -1.63 -13.16
N ASP A 40 -7.50 -0.90 -14.08
CA ASP A 40 -6.09 -1.11 -14.41
C ASP A 40 -5.19 -0.80 -13.22
N PHE A 41 -4.15 -1.60 -13.01
CA PHE A 41 -3.18 -1.39 -11.93
C PHE A 41 -2.57 0.02 -11.97
N LYS A 42 -2.27 0.55 -13.17
CA LYS A 42 -1.73 1.91 -13.36
C LYS A 42 -2.66 3.02 -12.86
N THR A 43 -3.97 2.79 -12.87
CA THR A 43 -4.96 3.75 -12.33
C THR A 43 -5.03 3.72 -10.80
N LEU A 44 -4.51 2.65 -10.19
CA LEU A 44 -4.42 2.50 -8.74
C LEU A 44 -3.05 2.90 -8.22
N TYR A 45 -1.99 2.64 -8.96
CA TYR A 45 -0.60 2.94 -8.58
C TYR A 45 -0.14 4.28 -9.18
N ASN A 46 -0.48 5.38 -8.51
CA ASN A 46 -0.10 6.74 -8.89
C ASN A 46 -0.11 7.69 -7.67
N ALA A 47 0.46 8.88 -7.85
CA ALA A 47 0.56 9.90 -6.80
C ALA A 47 -0.78 10.33 -6.19
N GLU A 48 -1.90 10.22 -6.91
CA GLU A 48 -3.21 10.63 -6.37
C GLU A 48 -3.77 9.66 -5.34
N GLU A 49 -3.50 8.37 -5.55
CA GLU A 49 -3.96 7.24 -4.74
C GLU A 49 -2.88 6.77 -3.74
N PHE A 50 -1.67 7.34 -3.82
CA PHE A 50 -0.50 7.05 -2.99
C PHE A 50 -0.83 6.88 -1.50
N VAL A 51 -1.42 7.91 -0.87
CA VAL A 51 -1.70 7.91 0.57
C VAL A 51 -2.66 6.77 0.95
N LYS A 52 -3.66 6.52 0.09
CA LYS A 52 -4.65 5.46 0.33
C LYS A 52 -4.02 4.08 0.18
N ASN A 53 -3.15 3.89 -0.81
CA ASN A 53 -2.43 2.65 -1.01
C ASN A 53 -1.44 2.39 0.13
N ALA A 54 -0.64 3.38 0.50
CA ALA A 54 0.30 3.29 1.61
C ALA A 54 -0.41 2.92 2.92
N TRP A 55 -1.57 3.53 3.20
CA TRP A 55 -2.38 3.17 4.37
C TRP A 55 -2.86 1.72 4.34
N ILE A 56 -3.47 1.28 3.22
CA ILE A 56 -3.98 -0.10 3.08
C ILE A 56 -2.84 -1.12 3.20
N GLY A 57 -1.70 -0.85 2.56
CA GLY A 57 -0.55 -1.73 2.62
C GLY A 57 0.09 -1.82 3.99
N THR A 58 0.20 -0.70 4.73
CA THR A 58 0.68 -0.71 6.11
C THR A 58 -0.23 -1.55 7.01
N VAL A 59 -1.55 -1.37 6.91
CA VAL A 59 -2.51 -2.20 7.67
C VAL A 59 -2.35 -3.68 7.31
N PHE A 60 -2.21 -4.00 6.03
CA PHE A 60 -1.98 -5.38 5.59
C PHE A 60 -0.67 -5.97 6.13
N GLN A 61 0.42 -5.22 6.11
CA GLN A 61 1.71 -5.66 6.65
C GLN A 61 1.63 -5.95 8.15
N ILE A 62 0.96 -5.08 8.92
CA ILE A 62 0.74 -5.31 10.36
C ILE A 62 -0.08 -6.59 10.57
N LEU A 63 -1.15 -6.79 9.81
CA LEU A 63 -1.96 -8.00 9.90
C LEU A 63 -1.16 -9.26 9.56
N MET A 64 -0.35 -9.23 8.49
CA MET A 64 0.54 -10.33 8.13
C MET A 64 1.57 -10.63 9.21
N PHE A 65 2.15 -9.60 9.82
CA PHE A 65 3.08 -9.75 10.93
C PHE A 65 2.40 -10.43 12.13
N VAL A 66 1.22 -9.95 12.55
CA VAL A 66 0.45 -10.55 13.66
C VAL A 66 0.08 -12.01 13.35
N LEU A 67 -0.38 -12.29 12.12
CA LEU A 67 -0.78 -13.63 11.71
C LEU A 67 0.40 -14.60 11.71
N PHE A 68 1.58 -14.14 11.28
CA PHE A 68 2.82 -14.92 11.29
C PHE A 68 3.19 -15.35 12.71
N PHE A 69 3.17 -14.43 13.68
CA PHE A 69 3.47 -14.78 15.09
C PHE A 69 2.40 -15.66 15.72
N ALA A 70 1.12 -15.45 15.41
CA ALA A 70 0.05 -16.31 15.88
C ALA A 70 0.21 -17.76 15.36
N LEU A 71 0.61 -17.92 14.09
CA LEU A 71 0.87 -19.23 13.50
C LEU A 71 2.09 -19.90 14.13
N LEU A 72 3.17 -19.16 14.39
CA LEU A 72 4.33 -19.68 15.12
C LEU A 72 3.93 -20.16 16.52
N PHE A 73 3.11 -19.40 17.25
CA PHE A 73 2.63 -19.79 18.58
C PHE A 73 1.75 -21.06 18.56
N ILE A 74 1.03 -21.32 17.47
CA ILE A 74 0.22 -22.55 17.33
C ILE A 74 1.09 -23.77 17.02
N ILE A 75 2.19 -23.58 16.30
CA ILE A 75 3.07 -24.67 15.82
C ILE A 75 4.04 -25.14 16.90
N PHE A 76 4.51 -24.25 17.78
CA PHE A 76 5.49 -24.53 18.84
C PHE A 76 4.83 -24.64 20.21
#